data_AF-A0A089P4X7-F1
#
_entry.id   AF-A0A089P4X7-F1
#
_cell.length_a   1.000
_cell.length_b   1.000
_cell.length_c   1.000
_cell.angle_alpha   90.00
_cell.angle_beta   90.00
_cell.angle_gamma   90.00
#
_symmetry.space_group_name_H-M   'P 1'
#
loop_
_entity.id
_entity.type
_entity.pdbx_description
1 polymer ?
#
loop_
_entity_poly.entity_id
_entity_poly.type
_entity_poly.pdbx_seq_one_letter_code
_entity_poly.pdbx_strand_id
1 'polypeptide(L)'
;MANSRKRGFSKGALGTSLREAGLGYAHLRSLGTPKSGRQAARAGDAALMRRIYCEEVLDTAAGLAALDELAALAEGAPICLLCFERDPAGCHRRVLAERLAPRGFVVSDLFG
;
A
#
# COMPACT_ATOMS: atom_id res chain seq x y z
N MET A 1 -5.03 -4.84 -15.55
CA MET A 1 -3.86 -4.48 -14.73
C MET A 1 -4.14 -3.15 -14.01
N ALA A 2 -3.82 -3.01 -12.72
CA ALA A 2 -3.95 -1.72 -12.02
C ALA A 2 -2.81 -0.79 -12.45
N ASN A 3 -3.13 0.31 -13.13
CA ASN A 3 -2.20 1.37 -13.50
C ASN A 3 -2.84 2.71 -13.14
N SER A 4 -2.09 3.61 -12.51
CA SER A 4 -2.62 4.94 -12.20
C SER A 4 -2.81 5.72 -13.49
N ARG A 5 -3.95 6.40 -13.61
CA ARG A 5 -4.24 7.32 -14.72
C ARG A 5 -3.88 8.78 -14.37
N LYS A 6 -3.39 9.03 -13.16
CA LYS A 6 -2.90 10.35 -12.74
C LYS A 6 -1.57 10.62 -13.46
N ARG A 7 -1.45 11.79 -14.10
CA ARG A 7 -0.22 12.21 -14.79
C ARG A 7 0.99 12.08 -13.85
N GLY A 8 2.06 11.45 -14.33
CA GLY A 8 3.28 11.20 -13.54
C GLY A 8 3.24 9.98 -12.62
N PHE A 9 2.06 9.36 -12.40
CA PHE A 9 1.92 8.19 -11.51
C PHE A 9 1.77 6.86 -12.27
N SER A 10 1.98 6.86 -13.59
CA SER A 10 2.13 5.58 -14.30
C SER A 10 3.35 4.85 -13.75
N LYS A 11 3.29 3.51 -13.69
CA LYS A 11 4.33 2.71 -13.01
C LYS A 11 5.75 3.03 -13.50
N GLY A 12 5.91 3.21 -14.81
CA GLY A 12 7.20 3.52 -15.42
C GLY A 12 7.68 4.93 -15.08
N ALA A 13 6.85 5.94 -15.31
CA ALA A 13 7.22 7.33 -15.07
C ALA A 13 7.55 7.60 -13.59
N LEU A 14 6.72 7.09 -12.67
CA LEU A 14 6.94 7.24 -11.24
C LEU A 14 8.26 6.58 -10.80
N GLY A 15 8.51 5.35 -11.26
CA GLY A 15 9.74 4.63 -10.93
C GLY A 15 10.99 5.36 -11.44
N THR A 16 10.94 5.90 -12.66
CA THR A 16 12.04 6.71 -13.22
C THR A 16 12.29 7.96 -12.39
N SER A 17 11.26 8.77 -12.14
CA SER A 17 11.42 10.04 -11.40
C SER A 17 11.89 9.83 -9.96
N LEU A 18 11.43 8.77 -9.28
CA LEU A 18 11.93 8.43 -7.94
C LEU A 18 13.41 8.08 -7.98
N ARG A 19 13.84 7.26 -8.95
CA ARG A 19 15.25 6.90 -9.10
C ARG A 19 16.14 8.09 -9.43
N GLU A 20 15.69 9.00 -10.29
CA GLU A 20 16.39 10.26 -10.60
C GLU A 20 16.55 11.12 -9.35
N ALA A 21 15.57 11.09 -8.44
CA ALA A 21 15.65 11.74 -7.13
C ALA A 21 16.44 10.95 -6.06
N GLY A 22 17.08 9.83 -6.44
CA GLY A 22 17.86 9.00 -5.52
C GLY A 22 17.02 8.09 -4.61
N LEU A 23 15.73 7.90 -4.90
CA LEU A 23 14.80 7.09 -4.12
C LEU A 23 14.60 5.70 -4.73
N GLY A 24 14.58 4.69 -3.88
CA GLY A 24 14.18 3.34 -4.25
C GLY A 24 12.68 3.26 -4.57
N TYR A 25 12.30 2.31 -5.43
CA TYR A 25 10.90 2.03 -5.73
C TYR A 25 10.66 0.53 -5.84
N ALA A 26 9.87 -0.01 -4.92
CA ALA A 26 9.40 -1.39 -4.91
C ALA A 26 7.89 -1.44 -5.11
N HIS A 27 7.41 -2.37 -5.92
CA HIS A 27 5.98 -2.51 -6.23
C HIS A 27 5.46 -3.89 -5.80
N LEU A 28 5.00 -3.97 -4.55
CA LEU A 28 4.46 -5.17 -3.91
C LEU A 28 3.02 -5.45 -4.39
N ARG A 29 2.90 -6.07 -5.57
CA ARG A 29 1.60 -6.36 -6.20
C ARG A 29 0.65 -7.13 -5.30
N SER A 30 1.18 -8.09 -4.55
CA SER A 30 0.41 -8.95 -3.66
C SER A 30 -0.19 -8.22 -2.47
N LEU A 31 0.22 -6.97 -2.19
CA LEU A 31 -0.38 -6.11 -1.17
C LEU A 31 -1.35 -5.07 -1.77
N GLY A 32 -1.65 -5.14 -3.07
CA GLY A 32 -2.57 -4.21 -3.72
C GLY A 32 -4.04 -4.52 -3.42
N THR A 33 -4.87 -3.48 -3.32
CA THR A 33 -6.32 -3.66 -3.12
C THR A 33 -6.98 -4.33 -4.34
N PRO A 34 -7.77 -5.41 -4.19
CA PRO A 34 -8.45 -6.10 -5.28
C PRO A 34 -9.55 -5.23 -5.91
N LYS A 35 -10.13 -5.67 -7.03
CA LYS A 35 -11.13 -4.88 -7.77
C LYS A 35 -12.37 -4.58 -6.90
N SER A 36 -12.85 -5.57 -6.16
CA SER A 36 -13.96 -5.48 -5.20
C SER A 36 -13.67 -4.42 -4.13
N GLY A 37 -12.51 -4.50 -3.47
CA GLY A 37 -12.10 -3.52 -2.46
C GLY A 37 -11.95 -2.09 -3.03
N ARG A 38 -11.43 -1.94 -4.26
CA ARG A 38 -11.38 -0.63 -4.93
C ARG A 38 -12.76 -0.05 -5.24
N GLN A 39 -13.76 -0.90 -5.49
CA GLN A 39 -15.14 -0.46 -5.70
C GLN A 39 -15.77 0.00 -4.39
N ALA A 40 -15.57 -0.76 -3.30
CA ALA A 40 -16.01 -0.36 -1.96
C ALA A 40 -15.42 1.00 -1.54
N ALA A 41 -14.11 1.20 -1.71
CA ALA A 41 -13.46 2.48 -1.43
C ALA A 41 -14.09 3.64 -2.22
N ARG A 42 -14.35 3.44 -3.52
CA ARG A 42 -14.97 4.48 -4.38
C ARG A 42 -16.42 4.79 -4.00
N ALA A 43 -17.11 3.82 -3.41
CA ALA A 43 -18.46 4.00 -2.88
C ALA A 43 -18.47 4.66 -1.48
N GLY A 44 -17.30 4.96 -0.90
CA GLY A 44 -17.18 5.51 0.46
C GLY A 44 -17.33 4.45 1.56
N ASP A 45 -17.37 3.15 1.21
CA ASP A 45 -17.53 2.07 2.17
C ASP A 45 -16.15 1.55 2.63
N ALA A 46 -15.54 2.30 3.55
CA ALA A 46 -14.22 1.97 4.10
C ALA A 46 -14.25 0.65 4.90
N ALA A 47 -15.35 0.33 5.56
CA ALA A 47 -15.50 -0.89 6.35
C ALA A 47 -15.50 -2.13 5.44
N LEU A 48 -16.28 -2.10 4.36
CA LEU A 48 -16.28 -3.18 3.38
C LEU A 48 -14.93 -3.30 2.66
N MET A 49 -14.30 -2.17 2.30
CA MET A 49 -12.96 -2.19 1.72
C MET A 49 -11.96 -2.89 2.64
N ARG A 50 -11.93 -2.52 3.92
CA ARG A 50 -11.04 -3.12 4.93
C ARG A 50 -11.29 -4.62 5.04
N ARG A 51 -12.55 -5.04 5.15
CA ARG A 51 -12.92 -6.46 5.24
C ARG A 51 -12.40 -7.26 4.04
N ILE A 52 -12.72 -6.80 2.83
CA ILE A 52 -12.24 -7.42 1.58
C ILE A 52 -10.71 -7.47 1.52
N TYR A 53 -10.04 -6.38 1.91
CA TYR A 53 -8.59 -6.31 1.87
C TYR A 53 -7.93 -7.28 2.86
N CYS A 54 -8.47 -7.42 4.07
CA CYS A 54 -7.98 -8.44 5.00
C CYS A 54 -8.17 -9.85 4.43
N GLU A 55 -9.41 -10.21 4.08
CA GLU A 55 -9.79 -11.56 3.66
C GLU A 55 -9.11 -12.01 2.36
N GLU A 56 -9.14 -11.17 1.32
CA GLU A 56 -8.65 -11.53 -0.02
C GLU A 56 -7.16 -11.22 -0.23
N VAL A 57 -6.52 -10.47 0.66
CA VAL A 57 -5.13 -10.05 0.51
C VAL A 57 -4.29 -10.47 1.72
N LEU A 58 -4.48 -9.82 2.87
CA LEU A 58 -3.55 -9.95 3.99
C LEU A 58 -3.59 -11.31 4.70
N ASP A 59 -4.73 -12.01 4.64
CA ASP A 59 -4.88 -13.32 5.27
C ASP A 59 -4.56 -14.48 4.29
N THR A 60 -4.12 -14.15 3.07
CA THR A 60 -3.62 -15.14 2.10
C THR A 60 -2.14 -15.41 2.29
N ALA A 61 -1.66 -16.61 1.91
CA ALA A 61 -0.24 -16.95 1.97
C ALA A 61 0.65 -15.98 1.17
N ALA A 62 0.16 -15.54 -0.01
CA ALA A 62 0.87 -14.57 -0.83
C ALA A 62 0.92 -13.18 -0.20
N GLY A 63 -0.13 -12.77 0.50
CA GLY A 63 -0.17 -11.51 1.23
C GLY A 63 0.75 -11.51 2.46
N LEU A 64 0.77 -12.61 3.22
CA LEU A 64 1.68 -12.77 4.36
C LEU A 64 3.15 -12.73 3.92
N ALA A 65 3.51 -13.47 2.87
CA ALA A 65 4.87 -13.44 2.34
C ALA A 65 5.28 -12.03 1.83
N ALA A 66 4.35 -11.31 1.20
CA ALA A 66 4.61 -9.94 0.75
C ALA A 66 4.66 -8.93 1.92
N LEU A 67 3.94 -9.18 3.01
CA LEU A 67 4.05 -8.40 4.25
C LEU A 67 5.41 -8.61 4.91
N ASP A 68 5.96 -9.82 4.85
CA ASP A 68 7.33 -10.11 5.29
C ASP A 68 8.37 -9.40 4.42
N GLU A 69 8.20 -9.41 3.09
CA GLU A 69 9.03 -8.62 2.18
C GLU A 69 8.97 -7.12 2.52
N LEU A 70 7.77 -6.59 2.80
CA LEU A 70 7.59 -5.19 3.21
C LEU A 70 8.33 -4.87 4.51
N ALA A 71 8.26 -5.74 5.51
CA ALA A 71 8.95 -5.57 6.77
C ALA A 71 10.48 -5.61 6.60
N ALA A 72 11.00 -6.56 5.81
CA ALA A 72 12.43 -6.65 5.52
C ALA A 72 12.96 -5.38 4.83
N LEU A 73 12.16 -4.76 3.93
CA LEU A 73 12.50 -3.47 3.33
C LEU A 73 12.55 -2.35 4.39
N ALA A 74 11.58 -2.32 5.31
CA ALA A 74 11.50 -1.32 6.37
C ALA A 74 12.60 -1.48 7.44
N GLU A 75 13.15 -2.68 7.63
CA GLU A 75 14.32 -2.93 8.48
C GLU A 75 15.60 -2.33 7.88
N GLY A 76 15.73 -2.34 6.56
CA GLY A 76 16.92 -1.84 5.87
C GLY A 76 16.98 -0.31 5.78
N ALA A 77 15.84 0.37 5.63
CA ALA A 77 15.75 1.82 5.55
C ALA A 77 14.32 2.33 5.81
N PRO A 78 14.15 3.62 6.16
CA PRO A 78 12.82 4.23 6.18
C PRO A 78 12.13 4.14 4.82
N ILE A 79 10.87 3.68 4.83
CA ILE A 79 10.06 3.54 3.62
C ILE A 79 8.81 4.42 3.68
N CYS A 80 8.25 4.72 2.49
CA CYS A 80 6.97 5.39 2.36
C CYS A 80 5.98 4.49 1.62
N LEU A 81 4.83 4.21 2.23
CA LEU A 81 3.72 3.53 1.56
C LEU A 81 2.95 4.52 0.69
N LEU A 82 2.83 4.21 -0.60
CA LEU A 82 2.13 5.06 -1.56
C LEU A 82 0.83 4.42 -2.04
N CYS A 83 -0.27 5.19 -1.98
CA CYS A 83 -1.56 4.84 -2.55
C CYS A 83 -2.16 6.04 -3.31
N PHE A 84 -3.23 5.82 -4.06
CA PHE A 84 -4.03 6.87 -4.69
C PHE A 84 -4.90 7.64 -3.69
N GLU A 85 -5.38 6.99 -2.64
CA GLU A 85 -6.25 7.60 -1.63
C GLU A 85 -5.49 8.66 -0.81
N ARG A 86 -6.12 9.83 -0.60
CA ARG A 86 -5.55 10.93 0.17
C ARG A 86 -5.66 10.67 1.67
N ASP A 87 -6.80 10.19 2.15
CA ASP A 87 -7.07 9.97 3.58
C ASP A 87 -6.54 8.58 4.05
N PRO A 88 -5.57 8.52 4.96
CA PRO A 88 -5.09 7.25 5.51
C PRO A 88 -6.18 6.41 6.18
N ALA A 89 -7.14 7.03 6.87
CA ALA A 89 -8.15 6.33 7.67
C ALA A 89 -9.03 5.40 6.82
N GLY A 90 -9.33 5.80 5.58
CA GLY A 90 -10.10 5.02 4.61
C GLY A 90 -9.24 4.17 3.66
N CYS A 91 -7.93 4.10 3.85
CA CYS A 91 -7.00 3.50 2.89
C CYS A 91 -6.44 2.16 3.37
N HIS A 92 -6.15 1.26 2.44
CA HIS A 92 -5.49 -0.01 2.76
C HIS A 92 -4.10 0.16 3.41
N ARG A 93 -3.42 1.29 3.19
CA ARG A 93 -2.12 1.59 3.83
C ARG A 93 -2.23 1.62 5.36
N ARG A 94 -3.39 2.02 5.90
CA ARG A 94 -3.64 1.97 7.34
C ARG A 94 -3.68 0.55 7.87
N VAL A 95 -4.28 -0.36 7.12
CA VAL A 95 -4.32 -1.79 7.48
C VAL A 95 -2.90 -2.39 7.47
N LEU A 96 -2.07 -2.03 6.50
CA LEU A 96 -0.65 -2.43 6.48
C LEU A 96 0.11 -1.89 7.69
N ALA A 97 -0.05 -0.60 8.01
CA ALA A 97 0.54 0.02 9.18
C ALA A 97 0.15 -0.70 10.49
N GLU A 98 -1.13 -1.05 10.64
CA GLU A 98 -1.65 -1.82 11.77
C GLU A 98 -1.03 -3.22 11.87
N ARG A 99 -0.73 -3.88 10.74
CA ARG A 99 -0.05 -5.19 10.73
C ARG A 99 1.45 -5.08 11.01
N LEU A 100 2.07 -3.95 10.69
CA LEU A 100 3.50 -3.71 10.95
C LEU A 100 3.75 -3.24 12.39
N ALA A 101 2.82 -2.53 13.04
CA ALA A 101 3.02 -2.02 14.39
C ALA A 101 3.38 -3.10 15.44
N PRO A 102 2.71 -4.27 15.49
CA PRO A 102 3.10 -5.37 16.38
C PRO A 102 4.49 -5.95 16.10
N ARG A 103 5.07 -5.68 14.92
CA ARG A 103 6.44 -6.07 14.54
C ARG A 103 7.49 -5.04 14.94
N GLY A 104 7.11 -3.97 15.65
CA GLY A 104 8.01 -2.94 16.15
C GLY A 104 8.21 -1.73 15.24
N PHE A 105 7.49 -1.63 14.13
CA PHE A 105 7.58 -0.47 13.24
C PHE A 105 6.74 0.71 13.75
N VAL A 106 7.33 1.90 13.71
CA VAL A 106 6.63 3.18 13.94
C VAL A 106 6.17 3.72 12.60
N VAL A 107 4.89 4.09 12.51
CA VAL A 107 4.30 4.64 11.29
C VAL A 107 3.80 6.05 11.54
N SER A 108 4.16 6.97 10.66
CA SER A 108 3.63 8.32 10.60
C SER A 108 2.90 8.53 9.27
N ASP A 109 1.67 9.04 9.35
CA ASP A 109 0.90 9.39 8.16
C ASP A 109 1.37 10.73 7.62
N LEU A 110 1.85 10.75 6.37
CA LEU A 110 2.17 11.98 5.64
C LEU A 110 0.87 12.63 5.11
N PHE A 111 0.03 13.09 6.04
CA PHE A 111 -1.29 13.66 5.78
C PHE A 111 -1.47 14.97 6.56
N GLY A 112 -1.90 16.01 5.84
CA GLY A 112 -2.14 17.37 6.33
C GLY A 112 -2.98 18.17 5.35
#